data_AF-A0A543CU94-F1
#
_entry.id   AF-A0A543CU94-F1
#
_cell.length_a   1.000
_cell.length_b   1.000
_cell.length_c   1.000
_cell.angle_alpha   90.00
_cell.angle_beta   90.00
_cell.angle_gamma   90.00
#
_symmetry.space_group_name_H-M   'P 1'
#
loop_
_entity.id
_entity.type
_entity.pdbx_description
1 polymer ?
#
loop_
_entity_poly.entity_id
_entity_poly.type
_entity_poly.pdbx_seq_one_letter_code
_entity_poly.pdbx_strand_id
1 'polypeptide(L)'
;MTWTTMDDLDAFLAVADDYLSARPDRHTMLLSAIASHRSADHRYAAECAPLYGWWREASGERRLAGAFVWTPPHLIAISPMPGEATSRLAPVIAAQRRATTGLVGPGPAVHEIVGAWFRHTGSRAYVRRNTRLYRLGRLTWPKPPVPGRSRPATAGDRGLLLEWCEAFARETGERLADGAALVDERLAYGGWTLWESADGPVSLAGITRATSRMARITPV
;
A
#
# COMPACT_ATOMS: atom_id res chain seq x y z
N MET A 1 19.05 10.08 18.31
CA MET A 1 18.27 9.18 17.43
C MET A 1 18.17 9.80 16.05
N THR A 2 18.36 9.03 14.99
CA THR A 2 18.24 9.51 13.60
C THR A 2 17.61 8.44 12.73
N TRP A 3 16.96 8.88 11.65
CA TRP A 3 16.59 8.00 10.56
C TRP A 3 17.85 7.45 9.89
N THR A 4 17.83 6.14 9.62
CA THR A 4 18.79 5.52 8.70
C THR A 4 18.05 5.21 7.41
N THR A 5 18.69 5.43 6.27
CA THR A 5 18.09 5.20 4.95
C THR A 5 19.02 4.39 4.06
N MET A 6 18.44 3.62 3.14
CA MET A 6 19.17 2.85 2.12
C MET A 6 18.29 2.62 0.90
N ASP A 7 18.91 2.27 -0.22
CA ASP A 7 18.27 1.95 -1.49
C ASP A 7 18.28 0.45 -1.82
N ASP A 8 18.90 -0.37 -0.97
CA ASP A 8 18.92 -1.83 -1.09
C ASP A 8 17.82 -2.48 -0.25
N LEU A 9 16.93 -3.25 -0.90
CA LEU A 9 15.79 -3.87 -0.24
C LEU A 9 16.22 -4.98 0.72
N ASP A 10 17.22 -5.78 0.35
CA ASP A 10 17.63 -6.94 1.15
C ASP A 10 18.35 -6.50 2.42
N ALA A 11 19.21 -5.48 2.34
CA ALA A 11 19.83 -4.84 3.49
C ALA A 11 18.80 -4.19 4.42
N PHE A 12 17.72 -3.62 3.87
CA PHE A 12 16.64 -3.05 4.67
C PHE A 12 15.90 -4.14 5.43
N LEU A 13 15.57 -5.24 4.76
CA LEU A 13 14.84 -6.34 5.36
C LEU A 13 15.69 -7.11 6.38
N ALA A 14 17.01 -7.20 6.19
CA ALA A 14 17.92 -7.75 7.20
C ALA A 14 17.82 -7.02 8.56
N VAL A 15 17.34 -5.78 8.57
CA VAL A 15 17.15 -4.97 9.78
C VAL A 15 15.69 -4.86 10.21
N ALA A 16 14.76 -4.77 9.25
CA ALA A 16 13.39 -4.36 9.50
C ALA A 16 12.36 -5.51 9.46
N ASP A 17 12.72 -6.71 8.99
CA ASP A 17 11.75 -7.77 8.75
C ASP A 17 10.97 -8.17 10.02
N ASP A 18 11.66 -8.40 11.14
CA ASP A 18 11.03 -8.72 12.43
C ASP A 18 10.03 -7.64 12.87
N TYR A 19 10.40 -6.37 12.70
CA TYR A 19 9.52 -5.24 13.05
C TYR A 19 8.30 -5.20 12.15
N LEU A 20 8.48 -5.34 10.83
CA LEU A 20 7.41 -5.28 9.86
C LEU A 20 6.43 -6.46 10.04
N SER A 21 6.96 -7.67 10.21
CA SER A 21 6.20 -8.90 10.36
C SER A 21 5.51 -9.05 11.72
N ALA A 22 5.96 -8.35 12.76
CA ALA A 22 5.33 -8.40 14.08
C ALA A 22 3.89 -7.85 14.10
N ARG A 23 3.57 -6.89 13.22
CA ARG A 23 2.24 -6.25 13.13
C ARG A 23 1.81 -6.03 11.68
N PRO A 24 1.50 -7.09 10.93
CA PRO A 24 1.11 -6.98 9.51
C PRO A 24 -0.13 -6.10 9.31
N ASP A 25 -1.03 -6.07 10.29
CA ASP A 25 -2.20 -5.19 10.32
C ASP A 25 -1.82 -3.70 10.31
N ARG A 26 -0.75 -3.32 11.02
CA ARG A 26 -0.27 -1.94 11.10
C ARG A 26 0.74 -1.58 10.02
N HIS A 27 1.39 -2.59 9.43
CA HIS A 27 2.44 -2.42 8.42
C HIS A 27 1.98 -2.81 7.01
N THR A 28 0.67 -3.03 6.82
CA THR A 28 0.07 -3.50 5.56
C THR A 28 0.53 -2.73 4.32
N MET A 29 0.63 -1.41 4.40
CA MET A 29 1.05 -0.58 3.26
C MET A 29 2.52 -0.78 2.91
N LEU A 30 3.40 -0.91 3.92
CA LEU A 30 4.83 -1.16 3.71
C LEU A 30 5.04 -2.56 3.16
N LEU A 31 4.41 -3.56 3.78
CA LEU A 31 4.49 -4.97 3.34
C LEU A 31 3.97 -5.14 1.92
N SER A 32 2.89 -4.45 1.55
CA SER A 32 2.37 -4.46 0.19
C SER A 32 3.34 -3.80 -0.80
N ALA A 33 3.95 -2.67 -0.43
CA ALA A 33 4.94 -2.00 -1.28
C ALA A 33 6.19 -2.89 -1.49
N ILE A 34 6.65 -3.57 -0.44
CA ILE A 34 7.77 -4.53 -0.50
C ILE A 34 7.41 -5.73 -1.38
N ALA A 35 6.23 -6.31 -1.22
CA ALA A 35 5.78 -7.44 -2.04
C ALA A 35 5.67 -7.03 -3.52
N SER A 36 5.11 -5.86 -3.80
CA SER A 36 5.03 -5.31 -5.15
C SER A 36 6.41 -5.09 -5.75
N HIS A 37 7.36 -4.53 -4.98
CA HIS A 37 8.75 -4.37 -5.41
C HIS A 37 9.39 -5.72 -5.78
N ARG A 38 9.20 -6.77 -4.95
CA ARG A 38 9.74 -8.12 -5.21
C ARG A 38 9.12 -8.80 -6.42
N SER A 39 7.83 -8.58 -6.67
CA SER A 39 7.12 -9.20 -7.79
C SER A 39 7.40 -8.56 -9.14
N ALA A 40 7.90 -7.32 -9.14
CA ALA A 40 8.24 -6.62 -10.37
C ALA A 40 9.62 -7.09 -10.85
N ASP A 41 9.67 -7.91 -11.91
CA ASP A 41 10.88 -8.08 -12.73
C ASP A 41 11.23 -6.74 -13.40
N HIS A 42 11.77 -5.76 -12.67
CA HIS A 42 12.20 -4.46 -13.23
C HIS A 42 11.17 -3.79 -14.19
N ARG A 43 9.86 -4.09 -14.08
CA ARG A 43 8.84 -3.68 -15.08
C ARG A 43 8.44 -2.21 -14.96
N TYR A 44 8.96 -1.56 -13.94
CA TYR A 44 9.01 -0.11 -13.80
C TYR A 44 10.49 0.26 -13.81
N ALA A 45 10.98 0.82 -14.91
CA ALA A 45 12.19 1.62 -14.85
C ALA A 45 11.85 2.82 -13.97
N ALA A 46 12.00 2.66 -12.65
CA ALA A 46 11.70 3.71 -11.71
C ALA A 46 12.60 4.90 -12.09
N GLU A 47 12.01 6.05 -12.39
CA GLU A 47 12.77 7.28 -12.69
C GLU A 47 13.76 7.61 -11.56
N CYS A 48 13.50 7.10 -10.36
CA CYS A 48 14.36 7.19 -9.19
C CYS A 48 14.47 5.85 -8.48
N ALA A 49 15.66 5.53 -7.96
CA ALA A 49 15.89 4.36 -7.11
C ALA A 49 14.94 4.33 -5.90
N PRO A 50 14.54 3.13 -5.41
CA PRO A 50 13.76 3.03 -4.19
C PRO A 50 14.53 3.63 -3.00
N LEU A 51 13.80 3.98 -1.94
CA LEU A 51 14.37 4.43 -0.68
C LEU A 51 13.59 3.80 0.47
N TYR A 52 14.33 3.15 1.35
CA TYR A 52 13.84 2.53 2.56
C TYR A 52 14.45 3.24 3.75
N GLY A 53 13.73 3.29 4.87
CA GLY A 53 14.31 3.82 6.08
C GLY A 53 13.66 3.31 7.35
N TRP A 54 14.42 3.36 8.43
CA TRP A 54 13.97 2.95 9.76
C TRP A 54 14.48 3.88 10.85
N TRP A 55 13.76 3.86 11.95
CA TRP A 55 14.03 4.62 13.17
C TRP A 55 14.23 3.67 14.34
N ARG A 56 15.30 3.88 15.11
CA ARG A 56 15.56 3.15 16.37
C ARG A 56 15.39 4.08 17.56
N GLU A 57 14.79 3.56 18.63
CA GLU A 57 14.75 4.25 19.92
C GLU A 57 16.15 4.37 20.54
N ALA A 58 16.34 5.33 21.47
CA ALA A 58 17.63 5.54 22.15
C ALA A 58 17.84 4.61 23.35
N SER A 59 16.79 3.98 23.88
CA SER A 59 16.96 3.00 24.97
C SER A 59 17.76 1.81 24.45
N GLY A 60 18.59 1.19 25.31
CA GLY A 60 19.62 0.21 24.92
C GLY A 60 19.15 -1.04 24.16
N GLU A 61 17.85 -1.20 23.98
CA GLU A 61 17.28 -2.11 23.01
C GLU A 61 17.27 -1.40 21.65
N ARG A 62 18.09 -1.87 20.70
CA ARG A 62 18.12 -1.40 19.30
C ARG A 62 16.80 -1.70 18.56
N ARG A 63 15.64 -1.55 19.19
CA ARG A 63 14.33 -1.86 18.63
C ARG A 63 13.93 -0.81 17.61
N LEU A 64 13.42 -1.27 16.47
CA LEU A 64 12.80 -0.38 15.49
C LEU A 64 11.46 0.11 16.04
N ALA A 65 11.23 1.41 15.91
CA ALA A 65 9.98 2.05 16.30
C ALA A 65 9.30 2.78 15.14
N GLY A 66 9.94 2.85 13.97
CA GLY A 66 9.37 3.45 12.77
C GLY A 66 10.06 2.93 11.52
N ALA A 67 9.32 2.87 10.42
CA ALA A 67 9.84 2.54 9.11
C ALA A 67 9.08 3.32 8.02
N PHE A 68 9.74 3.52 6.89
CA PHE A 68 9.08 3.93 5.66
C PHE A 68 9.62 3.15 4.45
N VAL A 69 8.78 3.01 3.44
CA VAL A 69 9.12 2.44 2.13
C VAL A 69 8.69 3.44 1.07
N TRP A 70 9.61 3.81 0.19
CA TRP A 70 9.35 4.65 -0.96
C TRP A 70 9.87 4.00 -2.23
N THR A 71 8.94 3.54 -3.06
CA THR A 71 9.23 2.98 -4.38
C THR A 71 8.57 3.87 -5.43
N PRO A 72 9.22 4.95 -5.89
CA PRO A 72 8.67 5.82 -6.93
C PRO A 72 8.16 5.04 -8.15
N PRO A 73 7.04 5.45 -8.76
CA PRO A 73 6.27 6.67 -8.50
C PRO A 73 5.20 6.53 -7.39
N HIS A 74 5.25 5.48 -6.58
CA HIS A 74 4.24 5.25 -5.53
C HIS A 74 4.42 6.19 -4.32
N LEU A 75 3.35 6.33 -3.53
CA LEU A 75 3.35 7.10 -2.29
C LEU A 75 4.39 6.55 -1.29
N ILE A 76 4.91 7.40 -0.43
CA ILE A 76 5.76 6.99 0.70
C ILE A 76 4.86 6.30 1.73
N ALA A 77 5.02 4.99 1.92
CA ALA A 77 4.32 4.23 2.93
C ALA A 77 5.05 4.33 4.28
N ILE A 78 4.37 4.76 5.34
CA ILE A 78 4.95 4.93 6.68
C ILE A 78 4.26 4.06 7.72
N SER A 79 5.01 3.57 8.70
CA SER A 79 4.47 2.81 9.83
C SER A 79 3.96 3.75 10.95
N PRO A 80 3.22 3.24 11.95
CA PRO A 80 3.07 3.95 13.21
C PRO A 80 4.44 4.14 13.87
N MET A 81 4.70 5.34 14.39
CA MET A 81 5.99 5.70 14.98
C MET A 81 5.83 6.79 16.04
N PRO A 82 6.79 6.97 16.96
CA PRO A 82 6.74 8.02 17.97
C PRO A 82 6.88 9.42 17.36
N GLY A 83 6.41 10.45 18.08
CA GLY A 83 6.43 11.85 17.63
C GLY A 83 7.83 12.40 17.30
N GLU A 84 8.87 11.87 17.94
CA GLU A 84 10.26 12.22 17.60
C GLU A 84 10.62 11.73 16.18
N ALA A 85 10.17 10.52 15.81
CA ALA A 85 10.42 9.97 14.48
C ALA A 85 9.62 10.72 13.39
N THR A 86 8.35 11.05 13.65
CA THR A 86 7.49 11.80 12.72
C THR A 86 8.05 13.20 12.45
N SER A 87 8.42 13.94 13.49
CA SER A 87 8.95 15.31 13.38
C SER A 87 10.27 15.41 12.62
N ARG A 88 11.07 14.32 12.59
CA ARG A 88 12.37 14.26 11.93
C ARG A 88 12.35 13.60 10.55
N LEU A 89 11.22 13.03 10.11
CA LEU A 89 11.15 12.35 8.81
C LEU A 89 11.10 13.36 7.64
N ALA A 90 10.45 14.51 7.80
CA ALA A 90 10.29 15.47 6.71
C ALA A 90 11.64 15.97 6.12
N PRO A 91 12.65 16.37 6.94
CA PRO A 91 13.97 16.72 6.41
C PRO A 91 14.67 15.57 5.66
N VAL A 92 14.49 14.32 6.11
CA VAL A 92 15.10 13.12 5.48
C VAL A 92 14.53 12.91 4.08
N ILE A 93 13.21 13.06 3.92
CA ILE A 93 12.54 12.97 2.62
C ILE A 93 12.90 14.16 1.73
N ALA A 94 12.95 15.39 2.27
CA ALA A 94 13.27 16.58 1.51
C ALA A 94 14.71 16.57 0.96
N ALA A 95 15.66 16.00 1.72
CA ALA A 95 17.05 15.86 1.32
C ALA A 95 17.24 15.02 0.05
N GLN A 96 16.27 14.16 -0.30
CA GLN A 96 16.31 13.35 -1.52
C GLN A 96 16.17 14.18 -2.80
N ARG A 97 15.63 15.41 -2.71
CA ARG A 97 15.40 16.33 -3.86
C ARG A 97 14.59 15.70 -5.01
N ARG A 98 13.69 14.77 -4.68
CA ARG A 98 12.79 14.11 -5.63
C ARG A 98 11.39 14.71 -5.52
N ALA A 99 10.65 14.73 -6.63
CA ALA A 99 9.23 15.07 -6.59
C ALA A 99 8.50 14.06 -5.70
N THR A 100 7.89 14.52 -4.61
CA THR A 100 7.16 13.64 -3.70
C THR A 100 5.77 13.37 -4.24
N THR A 101 5.37 12.11 -4.25
CA THR A 101 4.06 11.66 -4.75
C THR A 101 2.98 11.69 -3.66
N GLY A 102 3.40 11.90 -2.40
CA GLY A 102 2.56 11.96 -1.21
C GLY A 102 2.95 10.90 -0.16
N LEU A 103 2.22 10.87 0.95
CA LEU A 103 2.42 9.95 2.07
C LEU A 103 1.16 9.13 2.31
N VAL A 104 1.34 7.88 2.75
CA VAL A 104 0.25 7.01 3.20
C VAL A 104 0.65 6.26 4.46
N GLY A 105 -0.24 6.24 5.45
CA GLY A 105 0.00 5.60 6.74
C GLY A 105 -1.03 6.03 7.78
N PRO A 106 -0.75 5.79 9.08
CA PRO A 106 -1.65 6.20 10.15
C PRO A 106 -1.91 7.70 10.15
N GLY A 107 -3.19 8.09 10.20
CA GLY A 107 -3.62 9.49 10.10
C GLY A 107 -2.86 10.47 11.01
N PRO A 108 -2.69 10.19 12.32
CA PRO A 108 -1.91 11.05 13.21
C PRO A 108 -0.46 11.24 12.76
N ALA A 109 0.22 10.16 12.37
CA ALA A 109 1.61 10.24 11.92
C ALA A 109 1.74 11.03 10.61
N VAL A 110 0.83 10.79 9.64
CA VAL A 110 0.79 11.55 8.38
C VAL A 110 0.59 13.04 8.66
N HIS A 111 -0.34 13.40 9.54
CA HIS A 111 -0.62 14.80 9.87
C HIS A 111 0.60 15.51 10.49
N GLU A 112 1.27 14.85 11.44
CA GLU A 112 2.48 15.38 12.06
C GLU A 112 3.63 15.58 11.04
N ILE A 113 3.86 14.58 10.17
CA ILE A 113 4.88 14.65 9.13
C ILE A 113 4.56 15.76 8.13
N VAL A 114 3.30 15.92 7.72
CA VAL A 114 2.87 17.01 6.84
C VAL A 114 3.10 18.37 7.50
N GLY A 115 2.84 18.51 8.81
CA GLY A 115 3.16 19.73 9.55
C GLY A 115 4.66 20.01 9.59
N ALA A 116 5.48 18.98 9.82
CA ALA A 116 6.94 19.09 9.76
C ALA A 116 7.46 19.45 8.35
N TRP A 117 6.85 18.87 7.32
CA TRP A 117 7.14 19.15 5.91
C TRP A 117 6.85 20.61 5.57
N PHE A 118 5.70 21.14 5.97
CA PHE A 118 5.37 22.55 5.76
C PHE A 118 6.37 23.48 6.44
N ARG A 119 6.74 23.21 7.70
CA ARG A 119 7.76 24.01 8.41
C ARG A 119 9.13 23.95 7.75
N HIS A 120 9.50 22.80 7.18
CA HIS A 120 10.81 22.59 6.57
C HIS A 120 10.92 23.13 5.13
N THR A 121 9.85 23.04 4.35
CA THR A 121 9.87 23.30 2.89
C THR A 121 8.97 24.45 2.44
N GLY A 122 8.08 24.95 3.30
CA GLY A 122 7.02 25.90 2.94
C GLY A 122 5.89 25.30 2.09
N SER A 123 6.01 24.04 1.66
CA SER A 123 5.05 23.40 0.77
C SER A 123 3.87 22.81 1.54
N ARG A 124 2.65 23.02 1.03
CA ARG A 124 1.41 22.48 1.61
C ARG A 124 1.08 21.11 1.02
N ALA A 125 0.48 20.25 1.84
CA ALA A 125 -0.16 19.02 1.37
C ALA A 125 -1.67 19.11 1.60
N TYR A 126 -2.42 18.34 0.82
CA TYR A 126 -3.86 18.18 0.98
C TYR A 126 -4.19 16.69 1.14
N VAL A 127 -5.30 16.40 1.82
CA VAL A 127 -5.78 15.04 1.97
C VAL A 127 -6.35 14.58 0.64
N ARG A 128 -5.68 13.63 -0.03
CA ARG A 128 -6.20 12.99 -1.24
C ARG A 128 -7.29 11.97 -0.94
N ARG A 129 -7.12 11.16 0.11
CA ARG A 129 -8.06 10.09 0.49
C ARG A 129 -7.91 9.73 1.96
N ASN A 130 -9.04 9.47 2.62
CA ASN A 130 -9.09 8.80 3.91
C ASN A 130 -9.44 7.32 3.68
N THR A 131 -8.64 6.42 4.24
CA THR A 131 -8.90 4.97 4.18
C THR A 131 -9.01 4.41 5.60
N ARG A 132 -9.70 3.27 5.72
CA ARG A 132 -9.85 2.55 7.00
C ARG A 132 -9.52 1.08 6.79
N LEU A 133 -8.84 0.51 7.78
CA LEU A 133 -8.63 -0.93 7.85
C LEU A 133 -9.73 -1.53 8.71
N TYR A 134 -10.39 -2.55 8.18
CA TYR A 134 -11.39 -3.33 8.89
C TYR A 134 -10.77 -4.65 9.32
N ARG A 135 -10.90 -4.98 10.61
CA ARG A 135 -10.63 -6.33 11.10
C ARG A 135 -11.90 -7.15 10.89
N LEU A 136 -11.80 -8.24 10.14
CA LEU A 136 -12.89 -9.22 10.05
C LEU A 136 -13.06 -9.87 11.44
N GLY A 137 -14.21 -9.60 12.06
CA GLY A 137 -14.65 -10.29 13.28
C GLY A 137 -15.40 -11.56 12.91
N ARG A 138 -16.66 -11.66 13.34
CA ARG A 138 -17.56 -12.72 12.88
C ARG A 138 -18.05 -12.38 11.48
N LEU A 139 -17.87 -13.28 10.53
CA LEU A 139 -18.48 -13.15 9.21
C LEU A 139 -20.00 -13.28 9.35
N THR A 140 -20.73 -12.25 8.94
CA THR A 140 -22.19 -12.22 8.94
C THR A 140 -22.70 -11.94 7.54
N TRP A 141 -23.60 -12.79 7.05
CA TRP A 141 -24.22 -12.60 5.75
C TRP A 141 -25.21 -11.42 5.78
N PRO A 142 -25.32 -10.64 4.68
CA PRO A 142 -26.33 -9.60 4.55
C PRO A 142 -27.75 -10.12 4.78
N LYS A 143 -28.60 -9.29 5.40
CA LYS A 143 -30.03 -9.58 5.61
C LYS A 143 -30.85 -8.38 5.11
N PRO A 144 -31.71 -8.55 4.07
CA PRO A 144 -31.97 -9.80 3.34
C PRO A 144 -30.77 -10.27 2.49
N PRO A 145 -30.75 -11.54 2.04
CA PRO A 145 -29.74 -12.02 1.09
C PRO A 145 -29.74 -11.15 -0.17
N VAL A 146 -28.54 -10.82 -0.66
CA VAL A 146 -28.39 -10.12 -1.95
C VAL A 146 -28.64 -11.13 -3.08
N PRO A 147 -29.54 -10.86 -4.04
CA PRO A 147 -29.73 -11.74 -5.19
C PRO A 147 -28.45 -11.94 -6.00
N GLY A 148 -28.25 -13.14 -6.51
CA GLY A 148 -27.09 -13.53 -7.29
C GLY A 148 -26.19 -14.54 -6.59
N ARG A 149 -24.99 -14.75 -7.14
CA ARG A 149 -23.98 -15.68 -6.60
C ARG A 149 -22.57 -15.18 -6.86
N SER A 150 -21.63 -15.58 -6.01
CA SER A 150 -20.21 -15.39 -6.29
C SER A 150 -19.66 -16.50 -7.18
N ARG A 151 -18.75 -16.15 -8.09
CA ARG A 151 -17.99 -17.08 -8.94
C ARG A 151 -16.55 -16.58 -9.11
N PRO A 152 -15.53 -17.45 -9.11
CA PRO A 152 -14.18 -17.08 -9.54
C PRO A 152 -14.16 -16.59 -10.99
N ALA A 153 -13.43 -15.51 -11.27
CA ALA A 153 -13.20 -15.07 -12.65
C ALA A 153 -12.27 -16.05 -13.39
N THR A 154 -12.45 -16.14 -14.69
CA THR A 154 -11.69 -17.00 -15.61
C THR A 154 -10.97 -16.15 -16.67
N ALA A 155 -10.15 -16.78 -17.51
CA ALA A 155 -9.51 -16.10 -18.63
C ALA A 155 -10.51 -15.43 -19.59
N GLY A 156 -11.73 -15.98 -19.72
CA GLY A 156 -12.80 -15.39 -20.53
C GLY A 156 -13.32 -14.05 -19.99
N ASP A 157 -13.12 -13.78 -18.69
CA ASP A 157 -13.58 -12.57 -18.02
C ASP A 157 -12.56 -11.41 -18.12
N ARG A 158 -11.38 -11.65 -18.72
CA ARG A 158 -10.27 -10.68 -18.77
C ARG A 158 -10.70 -9.32 -19.33
N GLY A 159 -11.46 -9.31 -20.42
CA GLY A 159 -11.94 -8.06 -21.04
C GLY A 159 -12.81 -7.24 -20.10
N LEU A 160 -13.74 -7.89 -19.40
CA LEU A 160 -14.62 -7.26 -18.42
C LEU A 160 -13.84 -6.71 -17.22
N LEU A 161 -12.88 -7.48 -16.70
CA LEU A 161 -12.04 -7.06 -15.58
C LEU A 161 -11.21 -5.82 -15.91
N LEU A 162 -10.65 -5.76 -17.11
CA LEU A 162 -9.93 -4.59 -17.62
C LEU A 162 -10.84 -3.37 -17.67
N GLU A 163 -12.00 -3.49 -18.33
CA GLU A 163 -12.97 -2.41 -18.46
C GLU A 163 -13.37 -1.85 -17.10
N TRP A 164 -13.73 -2.72 -16.15
CA TRP A 164 -14.17 -2.28 -14.83
C TRP A 164 -13.03 -1.70 -13.97
N CYS A 165 -11.82 -2.25 -14.05
CA CYS A 165 -10.67 -1.68 -13.34
C CYS A 165 -10.31 -0.29 -13.88
N GLU A 166 -10.36 -0.10 -15.20
CA GLU A 166 -10.12 1.20 -15.83
C GLU A 166 -11.21 2.21 -15.52
N ALA A 167 -12.49 1.79 -15.55
CA ALA A 167 -13.62 2.62 -15.14
C ALA A 167 -13.47 3.06 -13.68
N PHE A 168 -13.18 2.13 -12.77
CA PHE A 168 -12.93 2.42 -11.36
C PHE A 168 -11.78 3.42 -11.17
N ALA A 169 -10.65 3.23 -11.86
CA ALA A 169 -9.50 4.14 -11.78
C ALA A 169 -9.87 5.56 -12.24
N ARG A 170 -10.63 5.67 -13.33
CA ARG A 170 -11.11 6.94 -13.89
C ARG A 170 -12.06 7.66 -12.92
N GLU A 171 -13.02 6.94 -12.36
CA GLU A 171 -14.04 7.49 -11.46
C GLU A 171 -13.47 7.89 -10.10
N THR A 172 -12.48 7.15 -9.60
CA THR A 172 -11.86 7.41 -8.28
C THR A 172 -10.63 8.30 -8.35
N GLY A 173 -10.10 8.58 -9.55
CA GLY A 173 -8.81 9.23 -9.73
C GLY A 173 -7.64 8.39 -9.21
N GLU A 174 -7.82 7.07 -9.09
CA GLU A 174 -6.72 6.15 -8.83
C GLU A 174 -5.85 5.98 -10.07
N ARG A 175 -4.55 5.82 -9.85
CA ARG A 175 -3.61 5.51 -10.93
C ARG A 175 -3.34 4.02 -10.89
N LEU A 176 -3.89 3.30 -11.85
CA LEU A 176 -3.42 1.95 -12.18
C LEU A 176 -2.23 2.13 -13.11
N ALA A 177 -1.02 1.90 -12.59
CA ALA A 177 0.20 2.08 -13.39
C ALA A 177 0.23 1.12 -14.59
N ASP A 178 -0.25 -0.11 -14.39
CA ASP A 178 -0.52 -1.09 -15.45
C ASP A 178 -1.75 -1.93 -15.07
N GLY A 179 -2.91 -1.54 -15.61
CA GLY A 179 -4.18 -2.22 -15.34
C GLY A 179 -4.20 -3.66 -15.88
N ALA A 180 -3.57 -3.90 -17.03
CA ALA A 180 -3.53 -5.21 -17.66
C ALA A 180 -2.66 -6.19 -16.88
N ALA A 181 -1.45 -5.77 -16.48
CA ALA A 181 -0.59 -6.61 -15.65
C ALA A 181 -1.26 -6.94 -14.31
N LEU A 182 -1.97 -6.00 -13.70
CA LEU A 182 -2.71 -6.25 -12.45
C LEU A 182 -3.82 -7.28 -12.66
N VAL A 183 -4.61 -7.15 -13.73
CA VAL A 183 -5.69 -8.10 -14.05
C VAL A 183 -5.11 -9.49 -14.30
N ASP A 184 -4.05 -9.58 -15.12
CA ASP A 184 -3.42 -10.83 -15.52
C ASP A 184 -2.72 -11.53 -14.35
N GLU A 185 -2.02 -10.78 -13.49
CA GLU A 185 -1.38 -11.29 -12.28
C GLU A 185 -2.40 -12.00 -11.38
N ARG A 186 -3.54 -11.35 -11.12
CA ARG A 186 -4.62 -11.90 -10.30
C ARG A 186 -5.36 -13.05 -10.94
N LEU A 187 -5.63 -12.97 -12.25
CA LEU A 187 -6.23 -14.09 -12.99
C LEU A 187 -5.37 -15.35 -12.84
N ALA A 188 -4.04 -15.23 -12.91
CA ALA A 188 -3.13 -16.37 -12.84
C ALA A 188 -3.17 -17.17 -11.52
N TYR A 189 -3.76 -16.64 -10.45
CA TYR A 189 -3.98 -17.38 -9.19
C TYR A 189 -5.44 -17.39 -8.71
N GLY A 190 -6.40 -17.02 -9.57
CA GLY A 190 -7.81 -16.94 -9.16
C GLY A 190 -8.10 -15.85 -8.13
N GLY A 191 -7.32 -14.75 -8.15
CA GLY A 191 -7.45 -13.61 -7.25
C GLY A 191 -8.65 -12.70 -7.54
N TRP A 192 -9.52 -13.06 -8.48
CA TRP A 192 -10.71 -12.30 -8.85
C TRP A 192 -11.98 -13.10 -8.58
N THR A 193 -12.95 -12.44 -7.96
CA THR A 193 -14.31 -12.96 -7.77
C THR A 193 -15.29 -12.00 -8.44
N LEU A 194 -16.22 -12.55 -9.21
CA LEU A 194 -17.36 -11.83 -9.78
C LEU A 194 -18.62 -12.15 -8.98
N TRP A 195 -19.51 -11.17 -8.85
CA TRP A 195 -20.87 -11.37 -8.40
C TRP A 195 -21.79 -11.38 -9.62
N GLU A 196 -22.53 -12.46 -9.83
CA GLU A 196 -23.41 -12.68 -10.98
C GLU A 196 -24.88 -12.56 -10.57
N SER A 197 -25.64 -11.72 -11.28
CA SER A 197 -27.09 -11.70 -11.28
C SER A 197 -27.64 -12.73 -12.29
N ALA A 198 -28.95 -12.71 -12.54
CA ALA A 198 -29.56 -13.50 -13.61
C ALA A 198 -29.09 -13.06 -15.02
N ASP A 199 -28.70 -11.79 -15.17
CA ASP A 199 -28.37 -11.17 -16.46
C ASP A 199 -26.85 -11.12 -16.73
N GLY A 200 -26.03 -11.51 -15.75
CA GLY A 200 -24.56 -11.58 -15.89
C GLY A 200 -23.80 -11.00 -14.70
N PRO A 201 -22.48 -10.79 -14.83
CA PRO A 201 -21.67 -10.15 -13.80
C PRO A 201 -22.11 -8.71 -13.54
N VAL A 202 -22.23 -8.32 -12.27
CA VAL A 202 -22.62 -6.95 -11.85
C VAL A 202 -21.66 -6.29 -10.88
N SER A 203 -20.71 -7.03 -10.31
CA SER A 203 -19.68 -6.51 -9.40
C SER A 203 -18.47 -7.44 -9.37
N LEU A 204 -17.32 -6.92 -8.95
CA LEU A 204 -16.10 -7.69 -8.75
C LEU A 204 -15.49 -7.43 -7.38
N ALA A 205 -14.65 -8.35 -6.92
CA ALA A 205 -13.73 -8.15 -5.83
C ALA A 205 -12.39 -8.80 -6.17
N GLY A 206 -11.30 -8.06 -5.99
CA GLY A 206 -9.93 -8.60 -6.10
C GLY A 206 -9.36 -8.95 -4.74
N ILE A 207 -8.58 -10.02 -4.65
CA ILE A 207 -7.74 -10.35 -3.50
C ILE A 207 -6.27 -10.37 -3.92
N THR A 208 -5.40 -9.68 -3.19
CA THR A 208 -3.95 -9.76 -3.42
C THR A 208 -3.41 -11.10 -2.93
N ARG A 209 -2.27 -11.54 -3.45
CA ARG A 209 -1.50 -12.62 -2.82
C ARG A 209 -1.25 -12.33 -1.34
N ALA A 210 -1.28 -13.38 -0.53
CA ALA A 210 -1.01 -13.27 0.89
C ALA A 210 0.48 -12.91 1.11
N THR A 211 0.72 -11.83 1.86
CA THR A 211 2.05 -11.40 2.31
C THR A 211 2.02 -11.27 3.83
N SER A 212 2.98 -11.88 4.53
CA SER A 212 3.04 -11.89 6.01
C SER A 212 1.69 -12.24 6.67
N ARG A 213 1.03 -13.29 6.15
CA ARG A 213 -0.30 -13.79 6.59
C ARG A 213 -1.46 -12.79 6.42
N MET A 214 -1.31 -11.79 5.54
CA MET A 214 -2.32 -10.78 5.23
C MET A 214 -2.57 -10.72 3.72
N ALA A 215 -3.82 -10.58 3.33
CA ALA A 215 -4.22 -10.21 1.97
C ALA A 215 -5.09 -8.94 2.02
N ARG A 216 -5.15 -8.19 0.91
CA ARG A 216 -6.02 -7.03 0.77
C ARG A 216 -7.14 -7.35 -0.21
N ILE A 217 -8.34 -6.87 0.08
CA ILE A 217 -9.48 -6.92 -0.84
C ILE A 217 -9.55 -5.57 -1.56
N THR A 218 -9.31 -5.56 -2.87
CA THR A 218 -9.27 -4.37 -3.73
C THR A 218 -9.06 -4.79 -5.19
N PRO A 219 -9.62 -4.06 -6.18
CA PRO A 219 -10.73 -3.13 -6.06
C PRO A 219 -11.99 -3.87 -5.61
N VAL A 220 -12.91 -3.11 -5.01
CA VAL A 220 -14.26 -3.49 -4.59
C VAL A 220 -15.23 -2.41 -5.02
#